data_AF-A0A075G9G4-F1
#
_entry.id   AF-A0A075G9G4-F1
#
_cell.length_a   1.000
_cell.length_b   1.000
_cell.length_c   1.000
_cell.angle_alpha   90.00
_cell.angle_beta   90.00
_cell.angle_gamma   90.00
#
_symmetry.space_group_name_H-M   'P 1'
#
loop_
_entity.id
_entity.type
_entity.pdbx_description
1 polymer ?
#
loop_
_entity_poly.entity_id
_entity_poly.type
_entity_poly.pdbx_seq_one_letter_code
_entity_poly.pdbx_strand_id
1 'polypeptide(L)'
;MPVRIGDPEAAGVNPFRRLSASQVNTWKSCNRLWYYTYIERLKSPLPPQIIRGNAAEECVCRVLRDSPVMISADSPDEMKSPLLDDGSLDYDNQMAWPSPTMLELPEEQWPDDRKALESWAMSRVDVHFDSCWDAAVADWESSPNRSGSVADADPEEALEMVRAGIRMHLDQVETCLKAGGGPKFSEWRAGGMRGQWPAPDGFPRVWIERHPAARDSGDITWFEAWEVARPWFVDPDAGQWKQTTSHPEEWFQGEYDMVYDWTGAIRIIDLKASIGRGDRSGSYIDQLRFYCWLWWETHGRADEVEALEIWYLGTGSVKDVPRPTQDELLGLSEELEALYGRIHARDPTIDECPPEPAPLRYFDEGGVPSQTPIDPDPRARCRRCELRGVCEGSEHDLELPLERSIERFGHNWPVTPLGEIVTRVNVVGDVSGLRGPNLAADGSVELSFILQEGYDRAKVRPSRYGTPRQVTRSIANGSRVRIENAMASVWKGEVVLDIDDKSSVAIADESDSAPIVDIETKVNAIGRVWSVNAFPDGEGVTRWSVTMVDQTGSAGVVAFRQFIPLAAAGVTRGDEIAILNGEIGEFNGQPQVRIGPGGRLVILRDSSEVPEF
;
A
#
# COMPACT_ATOMS: atom_id res chain seq x y z
N MET A 1 4.66 4.06 15.80
CA MET A 1 3.70 4.74 16.65
C MET A 1 2.88 5.51 15.67
N PRO A 2 1.56 5.35 15.55
CA PRO A 2 0.80 6.34 14.83
C PRO A 2 0.86 7.61 15.69
N VAL A 3 1.96 8.36 15.59
CA VAL A 3 2.21 9.57 16.39
C VAL A 3 1.14 10.62 16.09
N ARG A 4 0.57 10.50 14.88
CA ARG A 4 -0.60 11.21 14.39
C ARG A 4 -1.42 10.30 13.47
N ILE A 5 -2.61 9.91 13.92
CA ILE A 5 -3.64 9.30 13.07
C ILE A 5 -4.27 10.42 12.24
N GLY A 6 -4.26 10.28 10.92
CA GLY A 6 -4.75 11.32 10.02
C GLY A 6 -6.20 11.18 9.60
N ASP A 7 -6.79 12.31 9.17
CA ASP A 7 -8.10 12.40 8.51
C ASP A 7 -7.93 13.12 7.16
N PRO A 8 -7.44 12.41 6.12
CA PRO A 8 -7.15 13.01 4.82
C PRO A 8 -8.40 13.60 4.15
N GLU A 9 -9.57 12.97 4.33
CA GLU A 9 -10.82 13.46 3.74
C GLU A 9 -11.20 14.84 4.30
N ALA A 10 -11.08 15.03 5.63
CA ALA A 10 -11.30 16.33 6.26
C ALA A 10 -10.32 17.41 5.77
N ALA A 11 -9.09 17.03 5.40
CA ALA A 11 -8.09 17.93 4.83
C ALA A 11 -8.24 18.17 3.32
N GLY A 12 -9.20 17.52 2.65
CA GLY A 12 -9.35 17.59 1.19
C GLY A 12 -8.26 16.84 0.42
N VAL A 13 -7.52 15.96 1.08
CA VAL A 13 -6.51 15.07 0.48
C VAL A 13 -7.16 13.74 0.16
N ASN A 14 -6.90 13.19 -1.03
CA ASN A 14 -7.42 11.88 -1.39
C ASN A 14 -6.70 10.79 -0.57
N PRO A 15 -7.41 10.01 0.28
CA PRO A 15 -6.79 8.98 1.13
C PRO A 15 -6.00 7.93 0.34
N PHE A 16 -6.37 7.69 -0.92
CA PHE A 16 -5.74 6.70 -1.80
C PHE A 16 -4.58 7.27 -2.63
N ARG A 17 -4.27 8.57 -2.50
CA ARG A 17 -3.19 9.25 -3.23
C ARG A 17 -2.18 9.93 -2.30
N ARG A 18 -2.08 9.45 -1.05
CA ARG A 18 -1.02 9.89 -0.14
C ARG A 18 0.32 9.34 -0.60
N LEU A 19 1.36 10.15 -0.49
CA LEU A 19 2.73 9.75 -0.76
C LEU A 19 3.25 8.83 0.36
N SER A 20 4.12 7.88 0.03
CA SER A 20 4.78 7.01 1.00
C SER A 20 6.25 6.80 0.65
N ALA A 21 7.05 6.37 1.62
CA ALA A 21 8.48 6.08 1.40
C ALA A 21 8.71 5.10 0.24
N SER A 22 7.87 4.06 0.10
CA SER A 22 7.97 3.09 -1.00
C SER A 22 7.69 3.73 -2.37
N GLN A 23 6.73 4.64 -2.46
CA GLN A 23 6.44 5.38 -3.69
C GLN A 23 7.58 6.34 -4.05
N VAL A 24 8.12 7.07 -3.07
CA VAL A 24 9.27 7.96 -3.27
C VAL A 24 10.48 7.16 -3.76
N ASN A 25 10.78 6.04 -3.09
CA ASN A 25 11.90 5.18 -3.46
C ASN A 25 11.73 4.56 -4.85
N THR A 26 10.51 4.17 -5.22
CA THR A 26 10.20 3.66 -6.56
C THR A 26 10.41 4.76 -7.60
N TRP A 27 9.91 5.97 -7.36
CA TRP A 27 10.10 7.12 -8.25
C TRP A 27 11.58 7.47 -8.43
N LYS A 28 12.35 7.55 -7.34
CA LYS A 28 13.80 7.82 -7.37
C LYS A 28 14.58 6.71 -8.08
N SER A 29 14.13 5.46 -7.96
CA SER A 29 14.79 4.31 -8.60
C SER A 29 14.48 4.21 -10.09
N CYS A 30 13.22 4.45 -10.49
CA CYS A 30 12.78 4.49 -11.88
C CYS A 30 11.34 5.07 -11.93
N ASN A 31 11.20 6.31 -12.40
CA ASN A 31 9.89 6.94 -12.55
C ASN A 31 8.99 6.20 -13.57
N ARG A 32 9.56 5.52 -14.58
CA ARG A 32 8.78 4.65 -15.47
C ARG A 32 8.20 3.44 -14.75
N LEU A 33 8.96 2.80 -13.85
CA LEU A 33 8.46 1.72 -13.01
C LEU A 33 7.33 2.21 -12.09
N TRP A 34 7.48 3.42 -11.55
CA TRP A 34 6.41 4.07 -10.79
C TRP A 34 5.16 4.27 -11.66
N TYR A 35 5.31 4.83 -12.86
CA TYR A 35 4.20 5.07 -13.79
C TYR A 35 3.42 3.78 -14.09
N TYR A 36 4.12 2.72 -14.49
CA TYR A 36 3.44 1.46 -14.78
C TYR A 36 2.76 0.84 -13.55
N THR A 37 3.40 0.91 -12.38
CA THR A 37 2.84 0.34 -11.15
C THR A 37 1.59 1.09 -10.68
N TYR A 38 1.61 2.43 -10.71
CA TYR A 38 0.60 3.26 -10.06
C TYR A 38 -0.42 3.89 -11.02
N ILE A 39 -0.03 4.24 -12.25
CA ILE A 39 -0.91 4.80 -13.28
C ILE A 39 -1.53 3.68 -14.13
N GLU A 40 -0.70 2.83 -14.74
CA GLU A 40 -1.17 1.69 -15.54
C GLU A 40 -1.61 0.48 -14.68
N ARG A 41 -1.40 0.54 -13.37
CA ARG A 41 -1.83 -0.49 -12.40
C ARG A 41 -1.28 -1.89 -12.72
N LEU A 42 -0.07 -1.94 -13.28
CA LEU A 42 0.66 -3.18 -13.56
C LEU A 42 1.33 -3.69 -12.30
N LYS A 43 0.55 -4.33 -11.42
CA LYS A 43 1.05 -4.86 -10.14
C LYS A 43 2.13 -5.91 -10.38
N SER A 44 3.25 -5.80 -9.66
CA SER A 44 4.26 -6.86 -9.59
C SER A 44 3.69 -8.12 -8.93
N PRO A 45 4.19 -9.30 -9.28
CA PRO A 45 3.81 -10.53 -8.60
C PRO A 45 4.26 -10.48 -7.12
N LEU A 46 3.56 -11.23 -6.27
CA LEU A 46 3.89 -11.34 -4.83
C LEU A 46 4.80 -12.55 -4.61
N PRO A 47 6.11 -12.37 -4.37
CA PRO A 47 7.04 -13.49 -4.28
C PRO A 47 7.02 -14.11 -2.86
N PRO A 48 7.46 -15.37 -2.71
CA PRO A 48 7.31 -16.12 -1.46
C PRO A 48 8.20 -15.59 -0.33
N GLN A 49 9.25 -14.80 -0.65
CA GLN A 49 10.10 -14.17 0.37
C GLN A 49 9.34 -13.17 1.26
N ILE A 50 8.14 -12.71 0.85
CA ILE A 50 7.26 -11.90 1.71
C ILE A 50 6.77 -12.68 2.92
N ILE A 51 6.59 -14.01 2.81
CA ILE A 51 6.17 -14.88 3.92
C ILE A 51 7.15 -14.72 5.09
N ARG A 52 8.47 -14.82 4.81
CA ARG A 52 9.51 -14.63 5.82
C ARG A 52 9.44 -13.27 6.49
N GLY A 53 9.23 -12.21 5.70
CA GLY A 53 9.14 -10.84 6.19
C GLY A 53 8.01 -10.68 7.19
N ASN A 54 6.79 -11.02 6.76
CA ASN A 54 5.59 -10.86 7.57
C ASN A 54 5.65 -11.75 8.83
N ALA A 55 6.02 -13.03 8.68
CA ALA A 55 6.10 -13.96 9.80
C ALA A 55 7.16 -13.53 10.83
N ALA A 56 8.33 -13.07 10.37
CA ALA A 56 9.40 -12.67 11.28
C ALA A 56 9.08 -11.39 12.05
N GLU A 57 8.53 -10.37 11.36
CA GLU A 57 8.13 -9.12 11.98
C GLU A 57 7.02 -9.34 13.02
N GLU A 58 5.96 -10.05 12.65
CA GLU A 58 4.84 -10.34 13.54
C GLU A 58 5.30 -11.17 14.76
N CYS A 59 6.12 -12.20 14.56
CA CYS A 59 6.61 -13.04 15.65
C CYS A 59 7.52 -12.27 16.62
N VAL A 60 8.41 -11.42 16.11
CA VAL A 60 9.22 -10.52 16.97
C VAL A 60 8.30 -9.62 17.79
N CYS A 61 7.31 -8.97 17.17
CA CYS A 61 6.36 -8.11 17.87
C CYS A 61 5.54 -8.87 18.93
N ARG A 62 5.08 -10.09 18.66
CA ARG A 62 4.35 -10.93 19.65
C ARG A 62 5.24 -11.30 20.84
N VAL A 63 6.51 -11.63 20.63
CA VAL A 63 7.44 -11.92 21.73
C VAL A 63 7.74 -10.66 22.54
N LEU A 64 7.98 -9.51 21.88
CA LEU A 64 8.20 -8.23 22.57
C LEU A 64 6.97 -7.75 23.37
N ARG A 65 5.76 -8.17 22.96
CA ARG A 65 4.51 -7.91 23.67
C ARG A 65 4.40 -8.70 24.97
N ASP A 66 4.99 -9.90 25.06
CA ASP A 66 4.89 -10.71 26.26
C ASP A 66 5.70 -10.11 27.43
N SER A 67 5.25 -10.38 28.65
CA SER A 67 5.93 -9.95 29.88
C SER A 67 6.51 -11.15 30.63
N PRO A 68 7.81 -11.15 30.98
CA PRO A 68 8.45 -12.27 31.68
C PRO A 68 7.96 -12.46 33.12
N VAL A 69 7.21 -11.52 33.69
CA VAL A 69 6.63 -11.64 35.03
C VAL A 69 5.15 -12.05 35.03
N MET A 70 4.49 -12.02 33.86
CA MET A 70 3.06 -12.38 33.73
C MET A 70 2.84 -13.62 32.86
N ILE A 71 3.71 -13.88 31.88
CA ILE A 71 3.53 -14.94 30.87
C ILE A 71 4.59 -16.02 31.03
N SER A 72 4.19 -17.27 31.27
CA SER A 72 5.14 -18.38 31.35
C SER A 72 5.76 -18.66 29.99
N ALA A 73 6.93 -19.29 29.97
CA ALA A 73 7.66 -19.59 28.75
C ALA A 73 6.83 -20.39 27.72
N ASP A 74 5.95 -21.27 28.20
CA ASP A 74 5.14 -22.22 27.43
C ASP A 74 3.64 -21.86 27.33
N SER A 75 3.21 -20.73 27.90
CA SER A 75 1.82 -20.27 27.80
C SER A 75 1.41 -20.08 26.33
N PRO A 76 0.15 -20.32 25.94
CA PRO A 76 -0.33 -19.90 24.62
C PRO A 76 -0.28 -18.36 24.46
N ASP A 77 -0.60 -17.84 23.27
CA ASP A 77 -0.78 -16.38 23.09
C ASP A 77 -2.02 -15.89 23.85
N GLU A 78 -1.77 -15.19 24.96
CA GLU A 78 -2.79 -14.63 25.87
C GLU A 78 -2.91 -13.11 25.74
N MET A 79 -2.05 -12.47 24.94
CA MET A 79 -1.88 -11.00 24.90
C MET A 79 -2.67 -10.33 23.78
N LYS A 80 -3.82 -10.89 23.40
CA LYS A 80 -4.62 -10.39 22.28
C LYS A 80 -5.15 -8.98 22.53
N SER A 81 -4.88 -8.06 21.60
CA SER A 81 -5.33 -6.68 21.70
C SER A 81 -6.80 -6.53 21.26
N PRO A 82 -7.58 -5.64 21.90
CA PRO A 82 -8.96 -5.40 21.53
C PRO A 82 -9.07 -4.62 20.20
N LEU A 83 -9.96 -5.06 19.31
CA LEU A 83 -10.15 -4.48 17.98
C LEU A 83 -11.58 -3.99 17.77
N LEU A 84 -11.71 -2.91 17.01
CA LEU A 84 -12.96 -2.48 16.40
C LEU A 84 -13.30 -3.35 15.17
N ASP A 85 -14.55 -3.27 14.70
CA ASP A 85 -15.04 -4.02 13.53
C ASP A 85 -14.22 -3.79 12.26
N ASP A 86 -13.54 -2.65 12.16
CA ASP A 86 -12.72 -2.28 11.00
C ASP A 86 -11.26 -2.75 11.11
N GLY A 87 -10.91 -3.46 12.19
CA GLY A 87 -9.56 -3.96 12.49
C GLY A 87 -8.63 -2.95 13.16
N SER A 88 -9.06 -1.72 13.46
CA SER A 88 -8.27 -0.80 14.29
C SER A 88 -8.34 -1.17 15.78
N LEU A 89 -7.37 -0.72 16.57
CA LEU A 89 -7.36 -0.98 18.02
C LEU A 89 -8.47 -0.20 18.74
N ASP A 90 -9.17 -0.87 19.65
CA ASP A 90 -10.16 -0.26 20.54
C ASP A 90 -9.47 0.41 21.75
N TYR A 91 -8.81 1.54 21.49
CA TYR A 91 -8.09 2.29 22.52
C TYR A 91 -9.01 2.84 23.62
N ASP A 92 -10.30 3.01 23.35
CA ASP A 92 -11.26 3.61 24.27
C ASP A 92 -11.80 2.59 25.28
N ASN A 93 -11.78 1.30 24.94
CA ASN A 93 -12.22 0.23 25.83
C ASN A 93 -11.10 -0.26 26.75
N GLN A 94 -10.80 0.51 27.79
CA GLN A 94 -9.73 0.22 28.75
C GLN A 94 -9.88 -1.15 29.46
N MET A 95 -11.12 -1.66 29.56
CA MET A 95 -11.43 -2.92 30.26
C MET A 95 -11.24 -4.17 29.40
N ALA A 96 -11.05 -4.03 28.09
CA ALA A 96 -10.86 -5.15 27.18
C ALA A 96 -9.39 -5.55 26.98
N TRP A 97 -8.46 -4.78 27.55
CA TRP A 97 -7.03 -5.06 27.51
C TRP A 97 -6.68 -6.20 28.47
N PRO A 98 -5.82 -7.17 28.07
CA PRO A 98 -5.61 -8.41 28.81
C PRO A 98 -4.83 -8.23 30.12
N SER A 99 -3.76 -7.43 30.11
CA SER A 99 -2.78 -7.38 31.20
C SER A 99 -3.31 -6.92 32.55
N PRO A 100 -4.24 -5.94 32.67
CA PRO A 100 -4.84 -5.56 33.96
C PRO A 100 -5.50 -6.72 34.73
N THR A 101 -5.86 -7.81 34.05
CA THR A 101 -6.51 -8.98 34.65
C THR A 101 -5.61 -10.19 34.82
N MET A 102 -4.37 -10.11 34.34
CA MET A 102 -3.39 -11.19 34.43
C MET A 102 -2.82 -11.30 35.85
N LEU A 103 -2.50 -12.52 36.26
CA LEU A 103 -1.85 -12.78 37.54
C LEU A 103 -0.33 -12.82 37.33
N GLU A 104 0.40 -12.22 38.26
CA GLU A 104 1.85 -12.36 38.33
C GLU A 104 2.26 -13.83 38.51
N LEU A 105 3.31 -14.23 37.80
CA LEU A 105 4.00 -15.48 38.06
C LEU A 105 4.67 -15.43 39.44
N PRO A 106 4.87 -16.58 40.10
CA PRO A 106 5.72 -16.66 41.28
C PRO A 106 7.12 -16.08 41.02
N GLU A 107 7.67 -15.30 41.96
CA GLU A 107 8.96 -14.61 41.80
C GLU A 107 10.11 -15.57 41.43
N GLU A 108 10.03 -16.85 41.83
CA GLU A 108 11.03 -17.86 41.50
C GLU A 108 11.11 -18.18 40.00
N GLN A 109 10.09 -17.78 39.22
CA GLN A 109 10.05 -17.95 37.76
C GLN A 109 10.55 -16.71 37.02
N TRP A 110 10.78 -15.59 37.71
CA TRP A 110 11.18 -14.35 37.06
C TRP A 110 12.66 -14.45 36.64
N PRO A 111 13.00 -14.11 35.38
CA PRO A 111 14.38 -14.21 34.91
C PRO A 111 15.26 -13.13 35.54
N ASP A 112 16.27 -13.56 36.29
CA ASP A 112 17.18 -12.68 37.05
C ASP A 112 18.54 -12.45 36.39
N ASP A 113 18.79 -13.09 35.25
CA ASP A 113 19.97 -12.90 34.41
C ASP A 113 19.67 -12.94 32.91
N ARG A 114 20.66 -12.54 32.09
CA ARG A 114 20.54 -12.55 30.61
C ARG A 114 20.15 -13.92 30.08
N LYS A 115 20.72 -14.98 30.63
CA LYS A 115 20.56 -16.34 30.11
C LYS A 115 19.15 -16.87 30.40
N ALA A 116 18.62 -16.60 31.59
CA ALA A 116 17.26 -16.93 31.97
C ALA A 116 16.26 -16.16 31.09
N LEU A 117 16.48 -14.85 30.90
CA LEU A 117 15.62 -14.02 30.05
C LEU A 117 15.66 -14.45 28.58
N GLU A 118 16.85 -14.76 28.04
CA GLU A 118 17.00 -15.30 26.70
C GLU A 118 16.29 -16.66 26.57
N SER A 119 16.46 -17.56 27.54
CA SER A 119 15.78 -18.86 27.52
C SER A 119 14.26 -18.71 27.52
N TRP A 120 13.72 -17.77 28.30
CA TRP A 120 12.29 -17.45 28.30
C TRP A 120 11.87 -16.90 26.94
N ALA A 121 12.55 -15.88 26.42
CA ALA A 121 12.18 -15.23 25.17
C ALA A 121 12.27 -16.17 23.96
N MET A 122 13.27 -17.06 23.91
CA MET A 122 13.37 -18.08 22.85
C MET A 122 12.24 -19.11 22.94
N SER A 123 11.77 -19.44 24.14
CA SER A 123 10.59 -20.30 24.30
C SER A 123 9.32 -19.59 23.80
N ARG A 124 9.21 -18.28 24.02
CA ARG A 124 8.12 -17.46 23.44
C ARG A 124 8.17 -17.44 21.91
N VAL A 125 9.35 -17.39 21.31
CA VAL A 125 9.51 -17.53 19.85
C VAL A 125 8.90 -18.84 19.37
N ASP A 126 9.25 -19.96 20.02
CA ASP A 126 8.75 -21.28 19.64
C ASP A 126 7.21 -21.41 19.81
N VAL A 127 6.61 -20.66 20.75
CA VAL A 127 5.14 -20.61 20.91
C VAL A 127 4.45 -19.85 19.77
N HIS A 128 5.02 -18.71 19.35
CA HIS A 128 4.35 -17.80 18.41
C HIS A 128 4.64 -18.14 16.94
N PHE A 129 5.82 -18.69 16.64
CA PHE A 129 6.35 -18.77 15.27
C PHE A 129 5.44 -19.54 14.31
N ASP A 130 5.00 -20.75 14.67
CA ASP A 130 4.16 -21.57 13.77
C ASP A 130 2.88 -20.83 13.37
N SER A 131 2.24 -20.13 14.31
CA SER A 131 1.03 -19.36 14.03
C SER A 131 1.28 -18.16 13.11
N CYS A 132 2.40 -17.45 13.31
CA CYS A 132 2.81 -16.32 12.47
C CYS A 132 3.18 -16.80 11.05
N TRP A 133 3.87 -17.93 10.96
CA TRP A 133 4.23 -18.55 9.68
C TRP A 133 2.99 -18.99 8.90
N ASP A 134 2.09 -19.74 9.54
CA ASP A 134 0.86 -20.22 8.92
C ASP A 134 -0.04 -19.06 8.47
N ALA A 135 -0.13 -17.99 9.26
CA ALA A 135 -0.85 -16.78 8.88
C ALA A 135 -0.23 -16.09 7.66
N ALA A 136 1.10 -15.94 7.63
CA ALA A 136 1.82 -15.35 6.49
C ALA A 136 1.71 -16.21 5.22
N VAL A 137 1.74 -17.54 5.34
CA VAL A 137 1.49 -18.47 4.23
C VAL A 137 0.06 -18.31 3.73
N ALA A 138 -0.94 -18.30 4.62
CA ALA A 138 -2.34 -18.16 4.25
C ALA A 138 -2.61 -16.82 3.54
N ASP A 139 -2.04 -15.72 4.02
CA ASP A 139 -2.13 -14.40 3.38
C ASP A 139 -1.52 -14.44 1.97
N TRP A 140 -0.32 -15.01 1.83
CA TRP A 140 0.35 -15.14 0.54
C TRP A 140 -0.42 -16.04 -0.44
N GLU A 141 -0.93 -17.19 0.02
CA GLU A 141 -1.73 -18.13 -0.77
C GLU A 141 -3.09 -17.55 -1.19
N SER A 142 -3.65 -16.63 -0.39
CA SER A 142 -4.88 -15.92 -0.74
C SER A 142 -4.67 -14.97 -1.92
N SER A 143 -3.45 -14.49 -2.14
CA SER A 143 -3.15 -13.55 -3.22
C SER A 143 -3.19 -14.23 -4.60
N PRO A 144 -4.07 -13.78 -5.52
CA PRO A 144 -4.12 -14.33 -6.87
C PRO A 144 -2.95 -13.85 -7.76
N ASN A 145 -2.11 -12.94 -7.26
CA ASN A 145 -0.92 -12.43 -7.96
C ASN A 145 0.38 -13.03 -7.42
N ARG A 146 0.30 -14.06 -6.58
CA ARG A 146 1.48 -14.74 -6.06
C ARG A 146 2.27 -15.43 -7.17
N SER A 147 3.56 -15.61 -6.96
CA SER A 147 4.47 -16.32 -7.87
C SER A 147 5.40 -17.23 -7.08
N GLY A 148 5.80 -18.36 -7.64
CA GLY A 148 6.67 -19.32 -6.94
C GLY A 148 5.91 -20.25 -5.98
N SER A 149 6.61 -20.83 -5.02
CA SER A 149 6.06 -21.78 -4.07
C SER A 149 6.39 -21.41 -2.62
N VAL A 150 5.57 -21.85 -1.66
CA VAL A 150 5.88 -21.78 -0.23
C VAL A 150 7.22 -22.45 0.10
N ALA A 151 7.60 -23.49 -0.66
CA ALA A 151 8.88 -24.17 -0.49
C ALA A 151 10.10 -23.26 -0.70
N ASP A 152 9.94 -22.11 -1.36
CA ASP A 152 11.01 -21.14 -1.60
C ASP A 152 11.21 -20.14 -0.44
N ALA A 153 10.38 -20.21 0.61
CA ALA A 153 10.41 -19.28 1.74
C ALA A 153 11.22 -19.76 2.95
N ASP A 154 11.63 -21.04 3.05
CA ASP A 154 12.42 -21.63 4.16
C ASP A 154 12.00 -21.18 5.60
N PRO A 155 11.14 -21.95 6.29
CA PRO A 155 10.69 -21.60 7.64
C PRO A 155 11.83 -21.61 8.67
N GLU A 156 12.81 -22.51 8.54
CA GLU A 156 13.95 -22.54 9.46
C GLU A 156 14.81 -21.27 9.34
N GLU A 157 15.02 -20.75 8.13
CA GLU A 157 15.69 -19.46 7.92
C GLU A 157 14.93 -18.32 8.62
N ALA A 158 13.60 -18.27 8.49
CA ALA A 158 12.78 -17.26 9.15
C ALA A 158 12.81 -17.39 10.68
N LEU A 159 12.77 -18.60 11.22
CA LEU A 159 12.86 -18.84 12.67
C LEU A 159 14.18 -18.31 13.24
N GLU A 160 15.31 -18.56 12.56
CA GLU A 160 16.60 -18.03 12.99
C GLU A 160 16.67 -16.50 12.88
N MET A 161 16.00 -15.89 11.89
CA MET A 161 15.84 -14.43 11.82
C MET A 161 15.07 -13.87 13.02
N VAL A 162 13.97 -14.52 13.44
CA VAL A 162 13.24 -14.10 14.66
C VAL A 162 14.14 -14.17 15.88
N ARG A 163 14.83 -15.30 16.08
CA ARG A 163 15.77 -15.49 17.19
C ARG A 163 16.87 -14.43 17.19
N ALA A 164 17.39 -14.06 16.03
CA ALA A 164 18.35 -12.97 15.89
C ALA A 164 17.74 -11.62 16.32
N GLY A 165 16.51 -11.30 15.91
CA GLY A 165 15.80 -10.09 16.31
C GLY A 165 15.60 -10.00 17.83
N ILE A 166 15.23 -11.11 18.48
CA ILE A 166 15.10 -11.16 19.94
C ILE A 166 16.44 -10.96 20.64
N ARG A 167 17.54 -11.53 20.12
CA ARG A 167 18.89 -11.29 20.66
C ARG A 167 19.30 -9.81 20.55
N MET A 168 19.00 -9.15 19.44
CA MET A 168 19.23 -7.71 19.30
C MET A 168 18.44 -6.89 20.33
N HIS A 169 17.19 -7.28 20.63
CA HIS A 169 16.44 -6.64 21.71
C HIS A 169 17.05 -6.93 23.08
N LEU A 170 17.52 -8.15 23.36
CA LEU A 170 18.23 -8.46 24.60
C LEU A 170 19.50 -7.62 24.79
N ASP A 171 20.17 -7.24 23.70
CA ASP A 171 21.29 -6.28 23.76
C ASP A 171 20.83 -4.87 24.17
N GLN A 172 19.63 -4.44 23.75
CA GLN A 172 18.98 -3.21 24.26
C GLN A 172 18.64 -3.33 25.75
N VAL A 173 18.08 -4.47 26.17
CA VAL A 173 17.78 -4.75 27.58
C VAL A 173 19.04 -4.68 28.45
N GLU A 174 20.13 -5.30 28.02
CA GLU A 174 21.40 -5.27 28.74
C GLU A 174 21.98 -3.85 28.81
N THR A 175 21.84 -3.08 27.73
CA THR A 175 22.27 -1.67 27.70
C THR A 175 21.44 -0.81 28.63
N CYS A 176 20.12 -1.01 28.67
CA CYS A 176 19.19 -0.37 29.59
C CYS A 176 19.53 -0.68 31.06
N LEU A 177 19.77 -1.95 31.37
CA LEU A 177 20.20 -2.40 32.69
C LEU A 177 21.50 -1.70 33.14
N LYS A 178 22.52 -1.69 32.27
CA LYS A 178 23.83 -1.04 32.55
C LYS A 178 23.71 0.47 32.71
N ALA A 179 22.71 1.09 32.07
CA ALA A 179 22.41 2.52 32.18
C ALA A 179 21.47 2.86 33.36
N GLY A 180 21.06 1.87 34.17
CA GLY A 180 20.17 2.09 35.30
C GLY A 180 18.72 2.39 34.92
N GLY A 181 18.24 1.93 33.76
CA GLY A 181 16.88 2.12 33.27
C GLY A 181 16.63 3.44 32.51
N GLY A 182 17.65 4.30 32.39
CA GLY A 182 17.50 5.61 31.76
C GLY A 182 16.71 6.62 32.61
N PRO A 183 16.47 7.83 32.07
CA PRO A 183 15.97 8.96 32.85
C PRO A 183 14.52 8.79 33.35
N LYS A 184 13.70 7.98 32.67
CA LYS A 184 12.28 7.79 33.01
C LYS A 184 12.04 6.63 34.01
N PHE A 185 13.08 5.88 34.37
CA PHE A 185 12.94 4.64 35.12
C PHE A 185 12.27 4.81 36.49
N SER A 186 12.72 5.81 37.27
CA SER A 186 12.17 6.06 38.61
C SER A 186 10.67 6.38 38.55
N GLU A 187 10.24 7.07 37.51
CA GLU A 187 8.83 7.45 37.28
C GLU A 187 8.01 6.23 36.82
N TRP A 188 8.56 5.42 35.90
CA TRP A 188 7.95 4.15 35.48
C TRP A 188 7.72 3.22 36.69
N ARG A 189 8.74 3.02 37.54
CA ARG A 189 8.68 2.16 38.72
C ARG A 189 7.70 2.68 39.77
N ALA A 190 7.52 3.99 39.88
CA ALA A 190 6.56 4.59 40.80
C ALA A 190 5.09 4.36 40.39
N GLY A 191 4.83 4.13 39.10
CA GLY A 191 3.50 4.12 38.50
C GLY A 191 2.99 5.52 38.17
N GLY A 192 1.88 5.61 37.45
CA GLY A 192 1.24 6.88 37.11
C GLY A 192 1.84 7.64 35.92
N MET A 193 2.96 7.17 35.36
CA MET A 193 3.54 7.72 34.14
C MET A 193 3.49 6.68 33.02
N ARG A 194 2.61 6.91 32.04
CA ARG A 194 2.56 6.17 30.77
C ARG A 194 2.60 7.17 29.63
N GLY A 195 3.48 6.95 28.67
CA GLY A 195 3.63 7.84 27.51
C GLY A 195 2.33 7.97 26.73
N GLN A 196 2.20 9.01 25.90
CA GLN A 196 1.04 9.20 25.03
C GLN A 196 0.80 8.01 24.08
N TRP A 197 1.88 7.28 23.79
CA TRP A 197 1.93 6.16 22.89
C TRP A 197 2.81 5.05 23.49
N PRO A 198 2.27 4.30 24.45
CA PRO A 198 3.02 3.26 25.12
C PRO A 198 3.28 2.07 24.19
N ALA A 199 4.26 1.24 24.53
CA ALA A 199 4.47 -0.03 23.86
C ALA A 199 3.21 -0.92 23.93
N PRO A 200 2.93 -1.74 22.89
CA PRO A 200 1.92 -2.79 22.97
C PRO A 200 2.37 -3.84 24.00
N ASP A 201 1.94 -3.67 25.24
CA ASP A 201 2.29 -4.50 26.40
C ASP A 201 1.05 -5.12 27.07
N GLY A 202 -0.09 -5.08 26.36
CA GLY A 202 -1.38 -5.56 26.83
C GLY A 202 -2.05 -4.70 27.91
N PHE A 203 -1.45 -3.58 28.31
CA PHE A 203 -2.12 -2.58 29.15
C PHE A 203 -2.82 -1.51 28.30
N PRO A 204 -3.94 -0.95 28.80
CA PRO A 204 -4.64 0.13 28.10
C PRO A 204 -3.73 1.35 27.90
N ARG A 205 -4.07 2.17 26.90
CA ARG A 205 -3.33 3.41 26.61
C ARG A 205 -3.19 4.31 27.85
N VAL A 206 -4.27 4.42 28.62
CA VAL A 206 -4.27 5.12 29.91
C VAL A 206 -4.21 4.07 31.01
N TRP A 207 -3.09 4.01 31.70
CA TRP A 207 -2.86 3.14 32.86
C TRP A 207 -2.05 3.90 33.90
N ILE A 208 -2.54 3.94 35.13
CA ILE A 208 -1.94 4.74 36.22
C ILE A 208 -1.39 3.87 37.36
N GLU A 209 -1.69 2.58 37.37
CA GLU A 209 -1.17 1.67 38.39
C GLU A 209 0.29 1.33 38.09
N ARG A 210 0.97 0.75 39.10
CA ARG A 210 2.34 0.26 38.91
C ARG A 210 2.33 -0.94 37.98
N HIS A 211 3.38 -1.06 37.17
CA HIS A 211 3.60 -2.26 36.39
C HIS A 211 3.92 -3.43 37.34
N PRO A 212 3.38 -4.65 37.12
CA PRO A 212 3.64 -5.81 37.99
C PRO A 212 5.14 -6.16 38.15
N ALA A 213 5.94 -5.87 37.12
CA ALA A 213 7.39 -6.07 37.17
C ALA A 213 8.15 -5.06 38.06
N ALA A 214 7.51 -3.98 38.51
CA ALA A 214 8.19 -2.89 39.23
C ALA A 214 8.53 -3.30 40.67
N ARG A 215 9.82 -3.28 41.03
CA ARG A 215 10.28 -3.56 42.40
C ARG A 215 10.13 -2.33 43.30
N ASP A 216 9.93 -2.56 44.60
CA ASP A 216 9.80 -1.47 45.59
C ASP A 216 11.09 -0.66 45.80
N SER A 217 12.25 -1.31 45.63
CA SER A 217 13.56 -0.69 45.83
C SER A 217 14.68 -1.53 45.22
N GLY A 218 15.88 -0.93 45.12
CA GLY A 218 17.08 -1.58 44.59
C GLY A 218 17.45 -1.09 43.20
N ASP A 219 18.53 -1.65 42.67
CA ASP A 219 18.96 -1.40 41.30
C ASP A 219 17.93 -1.98 40.31
N ILE A 220 18.02 -1.57 39.04
CA ILE A 220 17.19 -2.16 37.98
C ILE A 220 17.52 -3.65 37.82
N THR A 221 16.48 -4.47 37.62
CA THR A 221 16.59 -5.92 37.39
C THR A 221 16.44 -6.26 35.90
N TRP A 222 16.75 -7.49 35.50
CA TRP A 222 16.64 -7.93 34.10
C TRP A 222 15.21 -7.88 33.55
N PHE A 223 14.22 -8.32 34.32
CA PHE A 223 12.82 -8.24 33.93
C PHE A 223 12.30 -6.79 33.90
N GLU A 224 12.74 -5.91 34.81
CA GLU A 224 12.42 -4.47 34.70
C GLU A 224 13.07 -3.84 33.47
N ALA A 225 14.32 -4.20 33.16
CA ALA A 225 15.00 -3.71 31.98
C ALA A 225 14.33 -4.17 30.68
N TRP A 226 13.74 -5.38 30.63
CA TRP A 226 12.89 -5.83 29.53
C TRP A 226 11.70 -4.88 29.34
N GLU A 227 10.96 -4.60 30.41
CA GLU A 227 9.78 -3.74 30.34
C GLU A 227 10.11 -2.29 30.00
N VAL A 228 11.20 -1.76 30.57
CA VAL A 228 11.61 -0.37 30.38
C VAL A 228 12.23 -0.15 29.01
N ALA A 229 13.01 -1.12 28.50
CA ALA A 229 13.63 -1.01 27.18
C ALA A 229 12.67 -1.36 26.03
N ARG A 230 11.50 -1.94 26.33
CA ARG A 230 10.50 -2.33 25.34
C ARG A 230 10.15 -1.16 24.41
N PRO A 231 10.33 -1.30 23.10
CA PRO A 231 9.98 -0.23 22.17
C PRO A 231 8.46 -0.15 21.98
N TRP A 232 8.00 0.98 21.45
CA TRP A 232 6.75 0.96 20.70
C TRP A 232 6.97 0.16 19.40
N PHE A 233 6.00 -0.66 18.99
CA PHE A 233 5.98 -1.36 17.70
C PHE A 233 4.54 -1.49 17.16
N VAL A 234 4.39 -1.87 15.89
CA VAL A 234 3.06 -2.13 15.29
C VAL A 234 2.42 -3.30 16.02
N ASP A 235 1.24 -3.09 16.60
CA ASP A 235 0.50 -4.12 17.32
C ASP A 235 0.16 -5.26 16.35
N PRO A 236 0.59 -6.51 16.64
CA PRO A 236 0.47 -7.61 15.70
C PRO A 236 -0.99 -8.06 15.48
N ASP A 237 -1.94 -7.60 16.28
CA ASP A 237 -3.37 -7.87 16.05
C ASP A 237 -4.07 -6.72 15.29
N ALA A 238 -3.44 -5.55 15.14
CA ALA A 238 -4.02 -4.45 14.38
C ALA A 238 -4.09 -4.80 12.88
N GLY A 239 -5.20 -4.43 12.24
CA GLY A 239 -5.36 -4.58 10.81
C GLY A 239 -4.30 -3.83 10.00
N GLN A 240 -4.01 -4.32 8.79
CA GLN A 240 -3.01 -3.71 7.91
C GLN A 240 -3.25 -2.20 7.74
N TRP A 241 -2.18 -1.42 7.86
CA TRP A 241 -2.14 0.04 7.69
C TRP A 241 -2.97 0.85 8.70
N LYS A 242 -3.50 0.22 9.77
CA LYS A 242 -4.29 0.89 10.81
C LYS A 242 -3.44 1.71 11.78
N GLN A 243 -2.12 1.51 11.80
CA GLN A 243 -1.19 2.23 12.67
C GLN A 243 -0.20 3.12 11.91
N THR A 244 -0.57 3.54 10.70
CA THR A 244 0.17 4.52 9.93
C THR A 244 0.14 5.91 10.57
N THR A 245 1.28 6.59 10.55
CA THR A 245 1.42 8.01 10.85
C THR A 245 1.16 8.84 9.60
N SER A 246 0.37 9.91 9.75
CA SER A 246 0.15 10.92 8.72
C SER A 246 0.93 12.21 8.97
N HIS A 247 1.48 12.80 7.91
CA HIS A 247 1.97 14.18 7.90
C HIS A 247 0.85 15.16 8.36
N PRO A 248 1.17 16.29 9.02
CA PRO A 248 0.16 17.25 9.49
C PRO A 248 -0.84 17.73 8.43
N GLU A 249 -0.39 17.83 7.18
CA GLU A 249 -1.21 18.20 6.03
C GLU A 249 -1.74 16.99 5.22
N GLU A 250 -1.65 15.79 5.78
CA GLU A 250 -2.24 14.54 5.28
C GLU A 250 -1.70 13.96 3.95
N TRP A 251 -0.82 14.68 3.23
CA TRP A 251 -0.34 14.26 1.90
C TRP A 251 0.75 13.17 1.92
N PHE A 252 1.32 12.83 3.08
CA PHE A 252 2.30 11.75 3.25
C PHE A 252 1.92 10.83 4.42
N GLN A 253 2.21 9.53 4.28
CA GLN A 253 2.03 8.53 5.33
C GLN A 253 3.24 7.59 5.46
N GLY A 254 3.48 7.09 6.68
CA GLY A 254 4.50 6.09 6.97
C GLY A 254 4.14 5.22 8.17
N GLU A 255 4.69 4.02 8.25
CA GLU A 255 4.55 3.12 9.40
C GLU A 255 5.95 2.86 9.96
N TYR A 256 6.09 2.89 11.28
CA TYR A 256 7.38 2.65 11.94
C TYR A 256 7.36 1.21 12.44
N ASP A 257 8.42 0.43 12.22
CA ASP A 257 8.49 -0.94 12.74
C ASP A 257 8.68 -0.92 14.26
N MET A 258 9.72 -0.22 14.75
CA MET A 258 9.96 -0.04 16.18
C MET A 258 10.50 1.36 16.53
N VAL A 259 10.12 1.86 17.71
CA VAL A 259 10.60 3.13 18.26
C VAL A 259 10.98 2.94 19.73
N TYR A 260 12.27 3.08 20.05
CA TYR A 260 12.78 3.05 21.42
C TYR A 260 12.85 4.47 22.00
N ASP A 261 12.52 4.62 23.28
CA ASP A 261 12.60 5.90 23.99
C ASP A 261 13.23 5.81 25.40
N TRP A 262 13.70 4.63 25.81
CA TRP A 262 14.15 4.35 27.18
C TRP A 262 15.39 5.17 27.58
N THR A 263 16.21 5.60 26.62
CA THR A 263 17.35 6.51 26.85
C THR A 263 16.90 7.93 27.19
N GLY A 264 15.61 8.24 27.03
CA GLY A 264 15.04 9.58 27.08
C GLY A 264 15.01 10.29 25.72
N ALA A 265 15.67 9.71 24.70
CA ALA A 265 15.66 10.21 23.33
C ALA A 265 15.15 9.13 22.37
N ILE A 266 14.65 9.56 21.21
CA ILE A 266 13.96 8.68 20.25
C ILE A 266 14.98 7.96 19.36
N ARG A 267 14.81 6.66 19.19
CA ARG A 267 15.57 5.85 18.24
C ARG A 267 14.57 5.08 17.35
N ILE A 268 14.69 5.24 16.05
CA ILE A 268 13.78 4.61 15.06
C ILE A 268 14.50 3.43 14.43
N ILE A 269 13.90 2.25 14.53
CA ILE A 269 14.45 1.00 14.02
C ILE A 269 13.52 0.46 12.94
N ASP A 270 14.11 0.01 11.85
CA ASP A 270 13.44 -0.67 10.74
C ASP A 270 13.93 -2.14 10.73
N LEU A 271 12.99 -3.08 10.86
CA LEU A 271 13.25 -4.51 10.87
C LEU A 271 13.29 -5.03 9.44
N LYS A 272 14.31 -5.81 9.09
CA LYS A 272 14.42 -6.43 7.77
C LYS A 272 14.80 -7.89 7.88
N ALA A 273 13.84 -8.76 7.54
CA ALA A 273 14.02 -10.21 7.35
C ALA A 273 14.85 -10.52 6.09
N SER A 274 16.11 -10.08 6.11
CA SER A 274 17.06 -10.25 5.01
C SER A 274 18.50 -10.14 5.52
N ILE A 275 19.45 -10.58 4.70
CA ILE A 275 20.89 -10.41 4.93
C ILE A 275 21.44 -9.04 4.44
N GLY A 276 20.59 -8.21 3.82
CA GLY A 276 20.99 -6.87 3.37
C GLY A 276 21.88 -6.77 2.12
N ARG A 277 21.94 -7.82 1.28
CA ARG A 277 22.75 -7.81 0.03
C ARG A 277 22.06 -7.18 -1.19
N GLY A 278 20.76 -6.89 -1.08
CA GLY A 278 19.96 -6.44 -2.21
C GLY A 278 20.08 -4.95 -2.46
N ASP A 279 19.77 -4.51 -3.68
CA ASP A 279 19.68 -3.08 -4.00
C ASP A 279 18.67 -2.33 -3.11
N ARG A 280 17.65 -3.03 -2.60
CA ARG A 280 16.67 -2.49 -1.64
C ARG A 280 17.33 -1.96 -0.36
N SER A 281 18.52 -2.44 0.02
CA SER A 281 19.25 -1.94 1.18
C SER A 281 19.56 -0.45 1.11
N GLY A 282 19.75 0.10 -0.09
CA GLY A 282 19.86 1.55 -0.24
C GLY A 282 18.53 2.28 -0.05
N SER A 283 17.41 1.66 -0.44
CA SER A 283 16.07 2.24 -0.26
C SER A 283 15.63 2.25 1.21
N TYR A 284 16.09 1.29 2.02
CA TYR A 284 15.84 1.27 3.47
C TYR A 284 16.50 2.45 4.19
N ILE A 285 17.69 2.88 3.71
CA ILE A 285 18.37 4.09 4.22
C ILE A 285 17.51 5.33 3.96
N ASP A 286 17.03 5.49 2.73
CA ASP A 286 16.17 6.62 2.34
C ASP A 286 14.84 6.59 3.13
N GLN A 287 14.25 5.40 3.30
CA GLN A 287 13.02 5.19 4.08
C GLN A 287 13.17 5.65 5.54
N LEU A 288 14.23 5.22 6.24
CA LEU A 288 14.47 5.67 7.62
C LEU A 288 14.72 7.18 7.71
N ARG A 289 15.38 7.78 6.72
CA ARG A 289 15.54 9.24 6.65
C ARG A 289 14.20 9.94 6.47
N PHE A 290 13.29 9.40 5.66
CA PHE A 290 11.92 9.91 5.55
C PHE A 290 11.13 9.73 6.85
N TYR A 291 11.34 8.64 7.59
CA TYR A 291 10.70 8.43 8.89
C TYR A 291 11.22 9.38 9.97
N CYS A 292 12.52 9.69 9.96
CA CYS A 292 13.07 10.77 10.78
C CYS A 292 12.43 12.13 10.46
N TRP A 293 12.24 12.42 9.17
CA TRP A 293 11.56 13.64 8.72
C TRP A 293 10.09 13.67 9.14
N LEU A 294 9.36 12.56 8.96
CA LEU A 294 7.97 12.46 9.35
C LEU A 294 7.80 12.62 10.87
N TRP A 295 8.72 12.06 11.67
CA TRP A 295 8.76 12.27 13.11
C TRP A 295 8.92 13.76 13.42
N TRP A 296 9.89 14.42 12.81
CA TRP A 296 10.15 15.85 13.03
C TRP A 296 8.94 16.73 12.65
N GLU A 297 8.32 16.50 11.50
CA GLU A 297 7.12 17.26 11.06
C GLU A 297 5.94 17.07 12.01
N THR A 298 5.69 15.84 12.44
CA THR A 298 4.57 15.51 13.34
C THR A 298 4.77 16.03 14.76
N HIS A 299 6.01 16.30 15.17
CA HIS A 299 6.37 16.90 16.47
C HIS A 299 6.67 18.40 16.35
N GLY A 300 6.03 19.08 15.40
CA GLY A 300 6.11 20.54 15.27
C GLY A 300 7.52 21.05 14.98
N ARG A 301 8.34 20.23 14.32
CA ARG A 301 9.73 20.53 13.95
C ARG A 301 10.64 20.82 15.13
N ALA A 302 10.34 20.24 16.29
CA ALA A 302 11.05 20.50 17.55
C ALA A 302 11.77 19.27 18.14
N ASP A 303 11.28 18.06 17.85
CA ASP A 303 11.84 16.83 18.42
C ASP A 303 12.82 16.17 17.44
N GLU A 304 14.05 15.91 17.90
CA GLU A 304 15.13 15.35 17.09
C GLU A 304 15.41 13.89 17.50
N VAL A 305 15.50 13.02 16.50
CA VAL A 305 15.79 11.59 16.69
C VAL A 305 17.27 11.39 17.02
N GLU A 306 17.59 10.57 18.02
CA GLU A 306 18.95 10.24 18.46
C GLU A 306 19.66 9.29 17.48
N ALA A 307 18.95 8.26 16.99
CA ALA A 307 19.51 7.24 16.12
C ALA A 307 18.49 6.68 15.13
N LEU A 308 18.98 6.27 13.96
CA LEU A 308 18.24 5.55 12.93
C LEU A 308 18.97 4.24 12.66
N GLU A 309 18.28 3.11 12.75
CA GLU A 309 18.92 1.80 12.64
C GLU A 309 18.12 0.85 11.76
N ILE A 310 18.83 0.08 10.92
CA ILE A 310 18.27 -1.06 10.21
C ILE A 310 18.76 -2.33 10.90
N TRP A 311 17.84 -3.17 11.35
CA TRP A 311 18.14 -4.46 11.94
C TRP A 311 18.01 -5.54 10.88
N TYR A 312 19.16 -6.02 10.40
CA TYR A 312 19.21 -7.12 9.44
C TYR A 312 19.16 -8.45 10.18
N LEU A 313 17.96 -9.03 10.24
CA LEU A 313 17.71 -10.25 10.99
C LEU A 313 18.47 -11.45 10.44
N GLY A 314 18.67 -11.50 9.11
CA GLY A 314 19.39 -12.61 8.46
C GLY A 314 20.87 -12.69 8.81
N THR A 315 21.48 -11.58 9.21
CA THR A 315 22.91 -11.52 9.60
C THR A 315 23.11 -11.28 11.08
N GLY A 316 22.04 -11.02 11.85
CA GLY A 316 22.17 -10.66 13.25
C GLY A 316 22.89 -9.31 13.46
N SER A 317 22.84 -8.40 12.47
CA SER A 317 23.60 -7.13 12.50
C SER A 317 22.73 -5.88 12.52
N VAL A 318 23.16 -4.88 13.28
CA VAL A 318 22.60 -3.53 13.29
C VAL A 318 23.39 -2.62 12.36
N LYS A 319 22.71 -1.92 11.46
CA LYS A 319 23.28 -0.89 10.60
C LYS A 319 22.81 0.49 11.05
N ASP A 320 23.75 1.33 11.46
CA ASP A 320 23.51 2.75 11.72
C ASP A 320 23.23 3.50 10.41
N VAL A 321 22.21 4.36 10.42
CA VAL A 321 21.81 5.22 9.31
C VAL A 321 22.09 6.68 9.69
N PRO A 322 22.85 7.41 8.84
CA PRO A 322 23.09 8.83 9.08
C PRO A 322 21.79 9.62 9.15
N ARG A 323 21.60 10.29 10.29
CA ARG A 323 20.47 11.20 10.52
C ARG A 323 20.54 12.39 9.57
N PRO A 324 19.40 12.84 9.02
CA PRO A 324 19.37 14.09 8.29
C PRO A 324 19.73 15.28 9.20
N THR A 325 20.48 16.26 8.69
CA THR A 325 20.63 17.55 9.38
C THR A 325 19.32 18.35 9.31
N GLN A 326 19.17 19.41 10.12
CA GLN A 326 17.98 20.26 10.06
C GLN A 326 17.78 20.89 8.67
N ASP A 327 18.85 21.29 7.98
CA ASP A 327 18.78 21.79 6.60
C ASP A 327 18.33 20.70 5.63
N GLU A 328 18.78 19.45 5.82
CA GLU A 328 18.32 18.31 5.01
C GLU A 328 16.85 17.97 5.30
N LEU A 329 16.38 18.09 6.55
CA LEU A 329 14.97 17.91 6.91
C LEU A 329 14.07 18.94 6.21
N LEU A 330 14.48 20.21 6.19
CA LEU A 330 13.78 21.26 5.44
C LEU A 330 13.78 20.97 3.93
N GLY A 331 14.92 20.54 3.38
CA GLY A 331 15.01 20.13 1.98
C GLY A 331 14.12 18.94 1.65
N LEU A 332 13.98 17.97 2.56
CA LEU A 332 13.06 16.84 2.41
C LEU A 332 11.60 17.30 2.37
N SER A 333 11.20 18.28 3.20
CA SER A 333 9.85 18.84 3.14
C SER A 333 9.54 19.40 1.74
N GLU A 334 10.45 20.22 1.20
CA GLU A 334 10.29 20.82 -0.13
C GLU A 334 10.30 19.76 -1.25
N GLU A 335 11.23 18.79 -1.18
CA GLU A 335 11.37 17.73 -2.19
C GLU A 335 10.12 16.84 -2.24
N LEU A 336 9.64 16.39 -1.07
CA LEU A 336 8.52 15.46 -0.96
C LEU A 336 7.19 16.15 -1.30
N GLU A 337 6.99 17.41 -0.90
CA GLU A 337 5.81 18.19 -1.29
C GLU A 337 5.79 18.43 -2.80
N ALA A 338 6.93 18.81 -3.40
CA ALA A 338 7.04 19.00 -4.85
C ALA A 338 6.79 17.70 -5.62
N LEU A 339 7.25 16.56 -5.08
CA LEU A 339 6.99 15.25 -5.66
C LEU A 339 5.50 14.89 -5.56
N TYR A 340 4.87 15.09 -4.40
CA TYR A 340 3.43 14.91 -4.23
C TYR A 340 2.63 15.75 -5.24
N GLY A 341 2.99 17.02 -5.40
CA GLY A 341 2.39 17.91 -6.40
C GLY A 341 2.56 17.42 -7.84
N ARG A 342 3.63 16.69 -8.14
CA ARG A 342 3.92 16.15 -9.47
C ARG A 342 3.17 14.87 -9.79
N ILE A 343 3.03 13.96 -8.82
CA ILE A 343 2.57 12.57 -9.09
C ILE A 343 1.21 12.22 -8.46
N HIS A 344 0.75 12.99 -7.48
CA HIS A 344 -0.49 12.73 -6.76
C HIS A 344 -1.51 13.86 -6.84
N ALA A 345 -1.08 15.13 -6.86
CA ALA A 345 -1.98 16.25 -7.12
C ALA A 345 -2.48 16.30 -8.58
N ARG A 346 -1.78 15.61 -9.49
CA ARG A 346 -2.19 15.30 -10.86
C ARG A 346 -1.63 13.97 -11.30
N ASP A 347 -2.11 13.47 -12.44
CA ASP A 347 -1.53 12.30 -13.12
C ASP A 347 -0.38 12.77 -14.03
N PRO A 348 0.86 12.28 -13.87
CA PRO A 348 1.92 12.55 -14.82
C PRO A 348 1.66 11.79 -16.12
N THR A 349 2.12 12.32 -17.23
CA THR A 349 2.12 11.61 -18.52
C THR A 349 3.29 10.62 -18.60
N ILE A 350 3.21 9.65 -19.51
CA ILE A 350 4.27 8.66 -19.72
C ILE A 350 5.60 9.30 -20.15
N ASP A 351 5.54 10.41 -20.90
CA ASP A 351 6.70 11.19 -21.34
C ASP A 351 7.42 11.90 -20.18
N GLU A 352 6.69 12.23 -19.11
CA GLU A 352 7.26 12.78 -17.87
C GLU A 352 7.93 11.71 -17.00
N CYS A 353 7.80 10.43 -17.39
CA CYS A 353 8.34 9.28 -16.69
C CYS A 353 9.27 8.47 -17.62
N PRO A 354 10.39 9.03 -18.12
CA PRO A 354 11.25 8.33 -19.07
C PRO A 354 11.79 7.00 -18.52
N PRO A 355 12.08 6.00 -19.37
CA PRO A 355 12.58 4.70 -18.92
C PRO A 355 14.09 4.74 -18.61
N GLU A 356 14.48 5.68 -17.75
CA GLU A 356 15.85 5.96 -17.32
C GLU A 356 15.99 5.63 -15.84
N PRO A 357 16.24 4.35 -15.50
CA PRO A 357 16.39 3.95 -14.11
C PRO A 357 17.68 4.54 -13.51
N ALA A 358 17.68 4.77 -12.19
CA ALA A 358 18.89 5.01 -11.44
C ALA A 358 19.84 3.78 -11.54
N PRO A 359 21.16 3.94 -11.38
CA PRO A 359 22.08 2.79 -11.40
C PRO A 359 21.75 1.76 -10.31
N LEU A 360 21.93 0.46 -10.61
CA LEU A 360 21.74 -0.62 -9.62
C LEU A 360 22.81 -0.52 -8.52
N ARG A 361 22.41 -0.63 -7.25
CA ARG A 361 23.33 -0.58 -6.11
C ARG A 361 23.67 -1.98 -5.61
N TYR A 362 24.90 -2.17 -5.14
CA TYR A 362 25.39 -3.41 -4.55
C TYR A 362 25.76 -3.21 -3.08
N PHE A 363 25.32 -4.18 -2.28
CA PHE A 363 25.57 -4.23 -0.86
C PHE A 363 26.08 -5.62 -0.48
N ASP A 364 27.01 -5.65 0.47
CA ASP A 364 27.45 -6.83 1.19
C ASP A 364 26.53 -7.09 2.40
N GLU A 365 26.80 -8.14 3.16
CA GLU A 365 26.01 -8.52 4.33
C GLU A 365 25.87 -7.36 5.34
N GLY A 366 24.69 -7.24 5.94
CA GLY A 366 24.36 -6.14 6.86
C GLY A 366 24.12 -4.79 6.16
N GLY A 367 23.88 -4.78 4.85
CA GLY A 367 23.59 -3.55 4.11
C GLY A 367 24.80 -2.62 3.99
N VAL A 368 26.02 -3.16 4.03
CA VAL A 368 27.26 -2.40 3.84
C VAL A 368 27.48 -2.21 2.34
N PRO A 369 27.71 -0.99 1.81
CA PRO A 369 27.99 -0.81 0.39
C PRO A 369 29.18 -1.67 -0.06
N SER A 370 29.01 -2.45 -1.12
CA SER A 370 30.08 -3.29 -1.65
C SER A 370 31.25 -2.45 -2.16
N GLN A 371 32.42 -3.09 -2.35
CA GLN A 371 33.61 -2.43 -2.90
C GLN A 371 33.33 -1.69 -4.23
N THR A 372 32.48 -2.28 -5.07
CA THR A 372 31.90 -1.64 -6.25
C THR A 372 30.40 -1.43 -5.97
N PRO A 373 30.01 -0.29 -5.39
CA PRO A 373 28.67 -0.10 -4.83
C PRO A 373 27.60 0.18 -5.89
N ILE A 374 27.99 0.42 -7.13
CA ILE A 374 27.10 0.74 -8.26
C ILE A 374 27.49 -0.12 -9.45
N ASP A 375 26.52 -0.75 -10.12
CA ASP A 375 26.74 -1.48 -11.37
C ASP A 375 27.23 -0.49 -12.46
N PRO A 376 28.32 -0.81 -13.17
CA PRO A 376 28.81 0.04 -14.27
C PRO A 376 27.83 0.17 -15.44
N ASP A 377 26.90 -0.78 -15.61
CA ASP A 377 25.79 -0.65 -16.55
C ASP A 377 24.63 0.15 -15.92
N PRO A 378 24.33 1.37 -16.40
CA PRO A 378 23.23 2.18 -15.89
C PRO A 378 21.86 1.49 -16.02
N ARG A 379 21.71 0.50 -16.91
CA ARG A 379 20.47 -0.25 -17.12
C ARG A 379 20.44 -1.62 -16.46
N ALA A 380 21.40 -1.93 -15.58
CA ALA A 380 21.44 -3.21 -14.88
C ALA A 380 20.14 -3.56 -14.13
N ARG A 381 19.41 -2.56 -13.62
CA ARG A 381 18.09 -2.75 -12.99
C ARG A 381 17.05 -3.37 -13.93
N CYS A 382 17.09 -3.03 -15.21
CA CYS A 382 16.11 -3.51 -16.20
C CYS A 382 16.21 -5.03 -16.41
N ARG A 383 17.39 -5.62 -16.21
CA ARG A 383 17.64 -7.05 -16.44
C ARG A 383 16.73 -7.97 -15.61
N ARG A 384 16.32 -7.53 -14.42
CA ARG A 384 15.44 -8.27 -13.48
C ARG A 384 14.17 -7.50 -13.12
N CYS A 385 13.82 -6.46 -13.87
CA CYS A 385 12.59 -5.73 -13.63
C CYS A 385 11.40 -6.63 -14.02
N GLU A 386 10.39 -6.73 -13.18
CA GLU A 386 9.15 -7.49 -13.44
C GLU A 386 8.31 -6.88 -14.58
N LEU A 387 8.56 -5.61 -14.90
CA LEU A 387 7.89 -4.90 -15.99
C LEU A 387 8.76 -4.82 -17.25
N ARG A 388 9.87 -5.58 -17.31
CA ARG A 388 10.83 -5.51 -18.42
C ARG A 388 10.22 -5.93 -19.77
N GLY A 389 9.16 -6.74 -19.77
CA GLY A 389 8.45 -7.16 -20.98
C GLY A 389 7.47 -6.13 -21.56
N VAL A 390 7.11 -5.10 -20.78
CA VAL A 390 6.20 -4.01 -21.22
C VAL A 390 6.90 -2.65 -21.32
N CYS A 391 8.12 -2.54 -20.78
CA CYS A 391 8.87 -1.29 -20.72
C CYS A 391 9.80 -1.15 -21.92
N GLU A 392 9.69 -0.05 -22.67
CA GLU A 392 10.55 0.21 -23.84
C GLU A 392 12.02 0.50 -23.47
N GLY A 393 12.33 0.72 -22.18
CA GLY A 393 13.71 0.84 -21.71
C GLY A 393 14.44 -0.49 -21.57
N SER A 394 13.71 -1.60 -21.70
CA SER A 394 14.23 -2.96 -21.58
C SER A 394 14.46 -3.56 -22.97
N GLU A 395 15.49 -4.39 -23.09
CA GLU A 395 15.75 -5.19 -24.30
C GLU A 395 15.03 -6.55 -24.25
N HIS A 396 14.15 -6.76 -23.27
CA HIS A 396 13.38 -7.99 -23.11
C HIS A 396 12.09 -7.92 -23.94
N ASP A 397 12.05 -8.73 -24.99
CA ASP A 397 10.86 -8.91 -25.81
C ASP A 397 9.94 -9.96 -25.17
N LEU A 398 8.73 -9.54 -24.79
CA LEU A 398 7.68 -10.41 -24.29
C LEU A 398 6.62 -10.54 -25.38
N GLU A 399 6.34 -11.77 -25.82
CA GLU A 399 5.32 -12.03 -26.83
C GLU A 399 3.93 -11.68 -26.27
N LEU A 400 3.46 -10.44 -26.49
CA LEU A 400 2.12 -9.99 -26.10
C LEU A 400 1.16 -10.06 -27.30
N PRO A 401 -0.14 -10.32 -27.07
CA PRO A 401 -1.12 -10.40 -28.15
C PRO A 401 -1.27 -9.06 -28.88
N LEU A 402 -1.54 -9.12 -30.17
CA LEU A 402 -1.94 -7.97 -31.00
C LEU A 402 -2.82 -8.45 -32.14
N GLU A 403 -4.04 -8.87 -31.81
CA GLU A 403 -5.03 -9.31 -32.79
C GLU A 403 -6.01 -8.16 -33.10
N ARG A 404 -6.32 -7.96 -34.39
CA ARG A 404 -7.39 -7.02 -34.81
C ARG A 404 -8.73 -7.71 -35.07
N SER A 405 -8.77 -9.03 -34.99
CA SER A 405 -10.01 -9.79 -35.09
C SER A 405 -9.85 -11.19 -34.55
N ILE A 406 -10.93 -11.77 -34.01
CA ILE A 406 -10.94 -13.14 -33.51
C ILE A 406 -12.19 -13.92 -33.96
N GLU A 407 -12.00 -15.15 -34.43
CA GLU A 407 -13.10 -16.05 -34.75
C GLU A 407 -13.53 -16.87 -33.52
N ARG A 408 -14.72 -16.57 -33.00
CA ARG A 408 -15.34 -17.30 -31.88
C ARG A 408 -16.85 -17.36 -32.04
N PHE A 409 -17.42 -18.50 -31.63
CA PHE A 409 -18.86 -18.75 -31.70
C PHE A 409 -19.44 -18.63 -33.13
N GLY A 410 -18.64 -18.94 -34.16
CA GLY A 410 -19.07 -18.82 -35.56
C GLY A 410 -19.17 -17.39 -36.09
N HIS A 411 -18.57 -16.43 -35.40
CA HIS A 411 -18.51 -15.02 -35.78
C HIS A 411 -17.06 -14.53 -35.77
N ASN A 412 -16.71 -13.65 -36.71
CA ASN A 412 -15.46 -12.90 -36.67
C ASN A 412 -15.70 -11.56 -35.95
N TRP A 413 -15.10 -11.40 -34.78
CA TRP A 413 -15.24 -10.21 -33.93
C TRP A 413 -14.11 -9.23 -34.24
N PRO A 414 -14.38 -7.96 -34.58
CA PRO A 414 -13.32 -6.95 -34.68
C PRO A 414 -12.78 -6.64 -33.28
N VAL A 415 -11.46 -6.64 -33.11
CA VAL A 415 -10.78 -6.42 -31.83
C VAL A 415 -10.07 -5.07 -31.87
N THR A 416 -10.27 -4.28 -30.82
CA THR A 416 -9.61 -3.00 -30.61
C THR A 416 -8.40 -3.23 -29.70
N PRO A 417 -7.17 -2.86 -30.13
CA PRO A 417 -6.00 -2.86 -29.26
C PRO A 417 -6.21 -2.00 -28.02
N LEU A 418 -5.61 -2.36 -26.89
CA LEU A 418 -5.89 -1.73 -25.59
C LEU A 418 -5.52 -0.26 -25.55
N GLY A 419 -4.39 0.10 -26.15
CA GLY A 419 -3.95 1.49 -26.28
C GLY A 419 -4.80 2.33 -27.25
N GLU A 420 -5.65 1.69 -28.07
CA GLU A 420 -6.58 2.37 -29.00
C GLU A 420 -7.99 2.57 -28.38
N ILE A 421 -8.26 2.10 -27.16
CA ILE A 421 -9.57 2.24 -26.51
C ILE A 421 -9.81 3.71 -26.11
N VAL A 422 -10.76 4.37 -26.77
CA VAL A 422 -11.18 5.74 -26.47
C VAL A 422 -12.25 5.74 -25.37
N THR A 423 -11.91 6.21 -24.18
CA THR A 423 -12.83 6.26 -23.02
C THR A 423 -13.59 7.57 -22.89
N ARG A 424 -13.01 8.66 -23.41
CA ARG A 424 -13.53 10.01 -23.32
C ARG A 424 -13.81 10.58 -24.68
N VAL A 425 -14.98 11.19 -24.82
CA VAL A 425 -15.49 11.70 -26.09
C VAL A 425 -15.83 13.18 -25.97
N ASN A 426 -15.77 13.85 -27.11
CA ASN A 426 -16.34 15.17 -27.29
C ASN A 426 -17.70 14.99 -27.97
N VAL A 427 -18.69 15.78 -27.55
CA VAL A 427 -20.03 15.73 -28.15
C VAL A 427 -20.62 17.12 -28.30
N VAL A 428 -21.45 17.30 -29.32
CA VAL A 428 -22.18 18.54 -29.57
C VAL A 428 -23.66 18.23 -29.63
N GLY A 429 -24.50 19.11 -29.08
CA GLY A 429 -25.95 18.94 -29.19
C GLY A 429 -26.74 19.99 -28.41
N ASP A 430 -28.06 19.90 -28.52
CA ASP A 430 -29.00 20.79 -27.86
C ASP A 430 -29.35 20.28 -26.46
N VAL A 431 -29.30 21.19 -25.49
CA VAL A 431 -29.64 20.90 -24.10
C VAL A 431 -31.15 20.83 -23.92
N SER A 432 -31.64 19.77 -23.28
CA SER A 432 -33.03 19.65 -22.85
C SER A 432 -33.13 19.04 -21.45
N GLY A 433 -34.20 19.38 -20.71
CA GLY A 433 -34.42 18.86 -19.37
C GLY A 433 -33.35 19.23 -18.34
N LEU A 434 -32.70 20.39 -18.49
CA LEU A 434 -31.65 20.88 -17.58
C LEU A 434 -32.14 20.97 -16.13
N ARG A 435 -31.37 20.39 -15.22
CA ARG A 435 -31.47 20.51 -13.76
C ARG A 435 -30.13 21.04 -13.22
N GLY A 436 -30.17 21.99 -12.29
CA GLY A 436 -29.02 22.84 -11.99
C GLY A 436 -28.91 23.98 -13.02
N PRO A 437 -27.72 24.59 -13.24
CA PRO A 437 -26.45 24.34 -12.56
C PRO A 437 -26.40 24.94 -11.15
N ASN A 438 -25.90 24.17 -10.17
CA ASN A 438 -25.66 24.64 -8.80
C ASN A 438 -24.16 24.68 -8.51
N LEU A 439 -23.65 25.83 -8.08
CA LEU A 439 -22.24 26.00 -7.71
C LEU A 439 -22.04 25.60 -6.24
N ALA A 440 -21.18 24.62 -5.99
CA ALA A 440 -20.75 24.22 -4.66
C ALA A 440 -19.64 25.12 -4.11
N ALA A 441 -19.39 25.05 -2.80
CA ALA A 441 -18.40 25.88 -2.11
C ALA A 441 -16.96 25.63 -2.60
N ASP A 442 -16.67 24.42 -3.08
CA ASP A 442 -15.37 24.02 -3.63
C ASP A 442 -15.15 24.45 -5.10
N GLY A 443 -16.15 25.10 -5.70
CA GLY A 443 -16.15 25.56 -7.10
C GLY A 443 -16.66 24.53 -8.11
N SER A 444 -17.12 23.35 -7.68
CA SER A 444 -17.73 22.36 -8.57
C SER A 444 -19.17 22.73 -8.95
N VAL A 445 -19.64 22.26 -10.11
CA VAL A 445 -20.94 22.60 -10.69
C VAL A 445 -21.80 21.36 -10.87
N GLU A 446 -22.84 21.23 -10.05
CA GLU A 446 -23.82 20.14 -10.20
C GLU A 446 -24.83 20.48 -11.29
N LEU A 447 -24.90 19.64 -12.32
CA LEU A 447 -25.90 19.74 -13.38
C LEU A 447 -26.22 18.38 -13.99
N SER A 448 -27.44 18.23 -14.50
CA SER A 448 -27.80 17.09 -15.36
C SER A 448 -28.79 17.53 -16.43
N PHE A 449 -28.70 16.94 -17.61
CA PHE A 449 -29.56 17.24 -18.74
C PHE A 449 -29.55 16.11 -19.76
N ILE A 450 -30.40 16.22 -20.77
CA ILE A 450 -30.38 15.38 -21.97
C ILE A 450 -29.77 16.22 -23.09
N LEU A 451 -28.68 15.73 -23.66
CA LEU A 451 -28.10 16.26 -24.88
C LEU A 451 -28.80 15.57 -26.05
N GLN A 452 -29.29 16.35 -27.01
CA GLN A 452 -29.98 15.83 -28.19
C GLN A 452 -29.33 16.38 -29.46
N GLU A 453 -29.06 15.51 -30.43
CA GLU A 453 -28.66 15.92 -31.78
C GLU A 453 -29.46 15.10 -32.79
N GLY A 454 -30.38 15.76 -33.52
CA GLY A 454 -31.33 15.06 -34.37
C GLY A 454 -32.23 14.09 -33.56
N TYR A 455 -32.10 12.79 -33.86
CA TYR A 455 -32.84 11.71 -33.17
C TYR A 455 -32.05 11.11 -32.00
N ASP A 456 -30.74 11.33 -31.96
CA ASP A 456 -29.86 10.75 -30.96
C ASP A 456 -29.89 11.53 -29.66
N ARG A 457 -29.79 10.80 -28.55
CA ARG A 457 -29.89 11.37 -27.20
C ARG A 457 -28.87 10.74 -26.28
N ALA A 458 -28.22 11.58 -25.49
CA ALA A 458 -27.35 11.15 -24.41
C ALA A 458 -27.75 11.84 -23.11
N LYS A 459 -27.78 11.08 -22.02
CA LYS A 459 -27.98 11.64 -20.69
C LYS A 459 -26.65 12.14 -20.14
N VAL A 460 -26.59 13.42 -19.78
CA VAL A 460 -25.40 14.05 -19.19
C VAL A 460 -25.62 14.20 -17.69
N ARG A 461 -24.63 13.77 -16.88
CA ARG A 461 -24.67 13.88 -15.42
C ARG A 461 -23.26 13.91 -14.82
N PRO A 462 -23.09 14.38 -13.57
CA PRO A 462 -21.80 14.30 -12.91
C PRO A 462 -21.39 12.85 -12.72
N SER A 463 -20.09 12.60 -12.85
CA SER A 463 -19.48 11.31 -12.55
C SER A 463 -19.64 10.96 -11.06
N ARG A 464 -19.53 9.67 -10.74
CA ARG A 464 -19.39 9.24 -9.34
C ARG A 464 -18.04 9.61 -8.75
N TYR A 465 -17.06 9.92 -9.60
CA TYR A 465 -15.67 10.19 -9.21
C TYR A 465 -15.34 11.68 -9.18
N GLY A 466 -16.31 12.55 -9.47
CA GLY A 466 -16.10 13.98 -9.49
C GLY A 466 -17.19 14.75 -10.20
N THR A 467 -17.13 16.06 -10.06
CA THR A 467 -18.09 17.01 -10.62
C THR A 467 -17.34 18.05 -11.43
N PRO A 468 -17.84 18.48 -12.60
CA PRO A 468 -17.15 19.43 -13.45
C PRO A 468 -17.02 20.80 -12.78
N ARG A 469 -15.93 21.49 -13.09
CA ARG A 469 -15.69 22.88 -12.66
C ARG A 469 -15.86 23.88 -13.81
N GLN A 470 -15.72 23.41 -15.05
CA GLN A 470 -15.76 24.25 -16.25
C GLN A 470 -17.10 24.14 -16.97
N VAL A 471 -18.12 24.83 -16.45
CA VAL A 471 -19.45 24.89 -17.06
C VAL A 471 -19.80 26.33 -17.41
N THR A 472 -20.18 26.56 -18.66
CA THR A 472 -20.63 27.89 -19.12
C THR A 472 -21.85 28.36 -18.33
N ARG A 473 -21.85 29.63 -17.92
CA ARG A 473 -22.99 30.28 -17.25
C ARG A 473 -24.19 30.50 -18.18
N SER A 474 -23.97 30.37 -19.48
CA SER A 474 -24.99 30.59 -20.51
C SER A 474 -25.79 29.33 -20.84
N ILE A 475 -25.53 28.19 -20.19
CA ILE A 475 -26.26 26.95 -20.43
C ILE A 475 -27.75 27.10 -20.04
N ALA A 476 -28.64 26.79 -20.98
CA ALA A 476 -30.08 26.75 -20.76
C ALA A 476 -30.73 25.70 -21.67
N ASN A 477 -31.97 25.32 -21.39
CA ASN A 477 -32.75 24.49 -22.31
C ASN A 477 -32.84 25.17 -23.69
N GLY A 478 -32.57 24.41 -24.76
CA GLY A 478 -32.48 24.89 -26.13
C GLY A 478 -31.12 25.51 -26.52
N SER A 479 -30.15 25.58 -25.59
CA SER A 479 -28.78 25.99 -25.94
C SER A 479 -28.06 24.84 -26.63
N ARG A 480 -27.34 25.13 -27.71
CA ARG A 480 -26.40 24.19 -28.31
C ARG A 480 -25.08 24.25 -27.55
N VAL A 481 -24.62 23.12 -27.04
CA VAL A 481 -23.41 23.03 -26.22
C VAL A 481 -22.43 22.03 -26.80
N ARG A 482 -21.15 22.29 -26.55
CA ARG A 482 -20.04 21.39 -26.79
C ARG A 482 -19.56 20.90 -25.44
N ILE A 483 -19.52 19.58 -25.28
CA ILE A 483 -18.97 18.92 -24.10
C ILE A 483 -17.64 18.30 -24.51
N GLU A 484 -16.58 18.60 -23.77
CA GLU A 484 -15.27 17.97 -23.97
C GLU A 484 -14.95 16.97 -22.86
N ASN A 485 -14.23 15.91 -23.21
CA ASN A 485 -13.70 14.91 -22.29
C ASN A 485 -14.77 14.25 -21.39
N ALA A 486 -15.97 14.00 -21.93
CA ALA A 486 -17.00 13.27 -21.22
C ALA A 486 -16.75 11.76 -21.30
N MET A 487 -16.93 11.05 -20.18
CA MET A 487 -16.83 9.58 -20.18
C MET A 487 -18.11 8.97 -20.75
N ALA A 488 -17.98 8.27 -21.88
CA ALA A 488 -19.11 7.59 -22.50
C ALA A 488 -19.36 6.23 -21.84
N SER A 489 -20.64 5.92 -21.63
CA SER A 489 -21.09 4.61 -21.13
C SER A 489 -22.50 4.30 -21.59
N VAL A 490 -22.99 3.09 -21.28
CA VAL A 490 -24.37 2.69 -21.53
C VAL A 490 -25.05 2.37 -20.21
N TRP A 491 -26.26 2.90 -20.02
CA TRP A 491 -27.10 2.53 -18.88
C TRP A 491 -28.52 2.25 -19.36
N LYS A 492 -29.00 1.03 -19.11
CA LYS A 492 -30.34 0.56 -19.55
C LYS A 492 -30.61 0.80 -21.05
N GLY A 493 -29.58 0.70 -21.89
CA GLY A 493 -29.67 0.88 -23.33
C GLY A 493 -29.60 2.34 -23.82
N GLU A 494 -29.44 3.31 -22.93
CA GLU A 494 -29.23 4.72 -23.27
C GLU A 494 -27.76 5.10 -23.13
N VAL A 495 -27.27 5.97 -24.03
CA VAL A 495 -25.92 6.56 -23.90
C VAL A 495 -25.92 7.53 -22.71
N VAL A 496 -24.93 7.37 -21.85
CA VAL A 496 -24.71 8.24 -20.70
C VAL A 496 -23.32 8.84 -20.80
N LEU A 497 -23.27 10.15 -20.60
CA LEU A 497 -22.06 10.96 -20.57
C LEU A 497 -21.85 11.42 -19.13
N ASP A 498 -20.90 10.79 -18.46
CA ASP A 498 -20.48 11.17 -17.12
C ASP A 498 -19.42 12.28 -17.24
N ILE A 499 -19.65 13.43 -16.62
CA ILE A 499 -18.74 14.59 -16.63
C ILE A 499 -18.10 14.79 -15.25
N ASP A 500 -16.80 15.07 -15.24
CA ASP A 500 -16.00 15.28 -14.03
C ASP A 500 -15.13 16.53 -14.14
N ASP A 501 -14.16 16.68 -13.23
CA ASP A 501 -13.22 17.80 -13.19
C ASP A 501 -12.36 17.94 -14.44
N LYS A 502 -12.21 16.87 -15.24
CA LYS A 502 -11.52 16.88 -16.55
C LYS A 502 -12.43 17.26 -17.71
N SER A 503 -13.75 17.34 -17.48
CA SER A 503 -14.74 17.69 -18.51
C SER A 503 -15.05 19.18 -18.55
N SER A 504 -15.39 19.68 -19.73
CA SER A 504 -15.84 21.07 -19.95
C SER A 504 -17.19 21.10 -20.65
N VAL A 505 -18.01 22.11 -20.36
CA VAL A 505 -19.26 22.39 -21.07
C VAL A 505 -19.27 23.85 -21.51
N ALA A 506 -19.20 24.06 -22.82
CA ALA A 506 -19.19 25.38 -23.45
C ALA A 506 -20.39 25.54 -24.41
N ILE A 507 -20.71 26.78 -24.78
CA ILE A 507 -21.63 27.02 -25.90
C ILE A 507 -20.91 26.59 -27.18
N ALA A 508 -21.60 25.84 -28.03
CA ALA A 508 -21.06 25.39 -29.31
C ALA A 508 -21.14 26.52 -30.35
N ASP A 509 -20.09 26.63 -31.16
CA ASP A 509 -20.09 27.47 -32.36
C ASP A 509 -20.77 26.74 -33.53
N GLU A 510 -21.16 27.47 -34.58
CA GLU A 510 -21.82 26.87 -35.75
C GLU A 510 -20.95 25.83 -36.48
N SER A 511 -19.62 25.95 -36.36
CA SER A 511 -18.65 25.01 -36.94
C SER A 511 -18.42 23.75 -36.10
N ASP A 512 -18.87 23.72 -34.85
CA ASP A 512 -18.65 22.57 -33.96
C ASP A 512 -19.50 21.37 -34.39
N SER A 513 -18.85 20.22 -34.56
CA SER A 513 -19.50 18.96 -34.90
C SER A 513 -18.81 17.81 -34.19
N ALA A 514 -19.56 17.09 -33.37
CA ALA A 514 -19.15 15.85 -32.73
C ALA A 514 -20.40 15.01 -32.42
N PRO A 515 -20.85 14.19 -33.39
CA PRO A 515 -22.14 13.51 -33.32
C PRO A 515 -22.27 12.46 -32.21
N ILE A 516 -23.43 12.42 -31.55
CA ILE A 516 -23.74 11.40 -30.52
C ILE A 516 -23.71 9.98 -31.11
N VAL A 517 -24.09 9.83 -32.39
CA VAL A 517 -24.13 8.52 -33.08
C VAL A 517 -22.75 7.90 -33.28
N ASP A 518 -21.69 8.71 -33.30
CA ASP A 518 -20.32 8.23 -33.52
C ASP A 518 -19.67 7.70 -32.23
N ILE A 519 -20.39 7.76 -31.10
CA ILE A 519 -19.89 7.27 -29.81
C ILE A 519 -19.91 5.75 -29.79
N GLU A 520 -18.73 5.15 -29.93
CA GLU A 520 -18.53 3.74 -29.63
C GLU A 520 -18.60 3.52 -28.12
N THR A 521 -19.51 2.65 -27.68
CA THR A 521 -19.68 2.31 -26.26
C THR A 521 -19.39 0.85 -25.97
N LYS A 522 -19.10 0.07 -27.01
CA LYS A 522 -18.81 -1.36 -26.94
C LYS A 522 -17.45 -1.64 -27.57
N VAL A 523 -16.75 -2.62 -27.03
CA VAL A 523 -15.42 -3.02 -27.49
C VAL A 523 -15.26 -4.52 -27.40
N ASN A 524 -14.49 -5.10 -28.32
CA ASN A 524 -13.89 -6.42 -28.13
C ASN A 524 -12.41 -6.20 -27.92
N ALA A 525 -11.84 -6.81 -26.88
CA ALA A 525 -10.46 -6.57 -26.48
C ALA A 525 -9.79 -7.91 -26.14
N ILE A 526 -8.53 -8.03 -26.51
CA ILE A 526 -7.69 -9.19 -26.20
C ILE A 526 -6.47 -8.70 -25.43
N GLY A 527 -6.06 -9.44 -24.41
CA GLY A 527 -4.87 -9.11 -23.64
C GLY A 527 -4.40 -10.28 -22.80
N ARG A 528 -3.13 -10.23 -22.40
CA ARG A 528 -2.57 -11.09 -21.36
C ARG A 528 -2.89 -10.53 -19.99
N VAL A 529 -3.40 -11.35 -19.09
CA VAL A 529 -3.74 -10.96 -17.72
C VAL A 529 -2.46 -10.67 -16.95
N TRP A 530 -2.25 -9.40 -16.62
CA TRP A 530 -1.12 -8.96 -15.82
C TRP A 530 -1.37 -9.15 -14.33
N SER A 531 -2.55 -8.81 -13.84
CA SER A 531 -2.89 -8.96 -12.42
C SER A 531 -4.37 -9.18 -12.18
N VAL A 532 -4.69 -10.00 -11.18
CA VAL A 532 -6.05 -10.14 -10.65
C VAL A 532 -6.23 -9.13 -9.52
N ASN A 533 -7.12 -8.17 -9.72
CA ASN A 533 -7.29 -7.03 -8.82
C ASN A 533 -8.38 -7.23 -7.77
N ALA A 534 -9.36 -8.08 -8.07
CA ALA A 534 -10.46 -8.40 -7.16
C ALA A 534 -11.13 -9.71 -7.59
N PHE A 535 -11.51 -10.51 -6.61
CA PHE A 535 -12.37 -11.67 -6.79
C PHE A 535 -13.46 -11.65 -5.71
N PRO A 536 -14.72 -12.03 -6.00
CA PRO A 536 -15.75 -12.04 -4.98
C PRO A 536 -15.42 -13.00 -3.84
N ASP A 537 -15.41 -12.47 -2.62
CA ASP A 537 -15.04 -13.20 -1.39
C ASP A 537 -16.25 -13.59 -0.53
N GLY A 538 -17.41 -12.96 -0.76
CA GLY A 538 -18.62 -13.16 0.04
C GLY A 538 -18.66 -12.33 1.34
N GLU A 539 -17.59 -11.58 1.64
CA GLU A 539 -17.43 -10.76 2.84
C GLU A 539 -17.54 -9.26 2.55
N GLY A 540 -17.11 -8.82 1.37
CA GLY A 540 -17.19 -7.40 0.98
C GLY A 540 -16.86 -7.10 -0.48
N VAL A 541 -16.03 -7.92 -1.13
CA VAL A 541 -15.73 -7.78 -2.55
C VAL A 541 -16.85 -8.41 -3.38
N THR A 542 -17.58 -7.59 -4.13
CA THR A 542 -18.74 -8.02 -4.95
C THR A 542 -18.47 -7.98 -6.46
N ARG A 543 -17.19 -7.85 -6.84
CA ARG A 543 -16.74 -7.68 -8.22
C ARG A 543 -15.61 -8.64 -8.54
N TRP A 544 -15.52 -9.01 -9.81
CA TRP A 544 -14.32 -9.59 -10.40
C TRP A 544 -13.59 -8.52 -11.21
N SER A 545 -12.27 -8.44 -11.10
CA SER A 545 -11.49 -7.48 -11.86
C SER A 545 -10.06 -7.96 -12.11
N VAL A 546 -9.57 -7.69 -13.33
CA VAL A 546 -8.18 -7.95 -13.74
C VAL A 546 -7.61 -6.73 -14.47
N THR A 547 -6.28 -6.62 -14.53
CA THR A 547 -5.58 -5.75 -15.49
C THR A 547 -5.02 -6.64 -16.59
N MET A 548 -5.23 -6.27 -17.85
CA MET A 548 -4.65 -6.95 -19.00
C MET A 548 -3.77 -6.02 -19.82
N VAL A 549 -2.79 -6.60 -20.51
CA VAL A 549 -1.83 -5.89 -21.37
C VAL A 549 -1.79 -6.51 -22.76
N ASP A 550 -1.53 -5.68 -23.75
CA ASP A 550 -1.22 -6.07 -25.13
C ASP A 550 0.01 -5.29 -25.62
N GLN A 551 0.38 -5.39 -26.90
CA GLN A 551 1.54 -4.65 -27.43
C GLN A 551 1.37 -3.12 -27.46
N THR A 552 0.16 -2.61 -27.23
CA THR A 552 -0.19 -1.18 -27.37
C THR A 552 -0.46 -0.48 -26.04
N GLY A 553 -0.85 -1.20 -25.00
CA GLY A 553 -1.14 -0.61 -23.69
C GLY A 553 -1.76 -1.58 -22.69
N SER A 554 -2.41 -1.00 -21.67
CA SER A 554 -3.13 -1.74 -20.63
C SER A 554 -4.59 -1.33 -20.53
N ALA A 555 -5.43 -2.25 -20.06
CA ALA A 555 -6.80 -1.95 -19.70
C ALA A 555 -7.23 -2.78 -18.48
N GLY A 556 -8.06 -2.19 -17.63
CA GLY A 556 -8.78 -2.92 -16.61
C GLY A 556 -9.96 -3.69 -17.21
N VAL A 557 -10.27 -4.86 -16.68
CA VAL A 557 -11.53 -5.56 -16.93
C VAL A 557 -12.28 -5.64 -15.61
N VAL A 558 -13.58 -5.44 -15.64
CA VAL A 558 -14.41 -5.56 -14.44
C VAL A 558 -15.80 -6.14 -14.74
N ALA A 559 -16.28 -6.96 -13.82
CA ALA A 559 -17.63 -7.50 -13.82
C ALA A 559 -18.23 -7.41 -12.41
N PHE A 560 -19.52 -7.11 -12.32
CA PHE A 560 -20.22 -6.95 -11.04
C PHE A 560 -21.37 -7.95 -10.91
N ARG A 561 -21.51 -8.55 -9.72
CA ARG A 561 -22.67 -9.37 -9.33
C ARG A 561 -23.03 -10.41 -10.41
N GLN A 562 -24.25 -10.37 -10.95
CA GLN A 562 -24.76 -11.34 -11.92
C GLN A 562 -24.06 -11.31 -13.28
N PHE A 563 -23.21 -10.31 -13.56
CA PHE A 563 -22.45 -10.22 -14.82
C PHE A 563 -21.06 -10.84 -14.73
N ILE A 564 -20.65 -11.36 -13.57
CA ILE A 564 -19.38 -12.07 -13.41
C ILE A 564 -19.48 -13.40 -14.18
N PRO A 565 -18.68 -13.62 -15.25
CA PRO A 565 -18.73 -14.85 -16.02
C PRO A 565 -18.26 -16.05 -15.18
N LEU A 566 -18.82 -17.24 -15.43
CA LEU A 566 -18.36 -18.48 -14.76
C LEU A 566 -16.88 -18.76 -15.03
N ALA A 567 -16.41 -18.46 -16.25
CA ALA A 567 -15.01 -18.63 -16.63
C ALA A 567 -14.05 -17.74 -15.84
N ALA A 568 -14.52 -16.64 -15.21
CA ALA A 568 -13.69 -15.74 -14.43
C ALA A 568 -12.98 -16.43 -13.25
N ALA A 569 -13.57 -17.51 -12.71
CA ALA A 569 -12.99 -18.31 -11.63
C ALA A 569 -11.71 -19.06 -12.03
N GLY A 570 -11.52 -19.33 -13.33
CA GLY A 570 -10.33 -19.98 -13.84
C GLY A 570 -9.27 -19.02 -14.38
N VAL A 571 -9.52 -17.71 -14.34
CA VAL A 571 -8.58 -16.71 -14.89
C VAL A 571 -7.49 -16.41 -13.87
N THR A 572 -6.25 -16.59 -14.29
CA THR A 572 -5.03 -16.38 -13.51
C THR A 572 -4.10 -15.39 -14.18
N ARG A 573 -3.07 -14.93 -13.45
CA ARG A 573 -2.00 -14.11 -14.03
C ARG A 573 -1.28 -14.92 -15.12
N GLY A 574 -1.13 -14.33 -16.30
CA GLY A 574 -0.48 -14.96 -17.47
C GLY A 574 -1.44 -15.43 -18.54
N ASP A 575 -2.70 -15.71 -18.21
CA ASP A 575 -3.68 -16.15 -19.20
C ASP A 575 -3.89 -15.09 -20.28
N GLU A 576 -4.09 -15.52 -21.53
CA GLU A 576 -4.58 -14.63 -22.57
C GLU A 576 -6.09 -14.78 -22.70
N ILE A 577 -6.79 -13.66 -22.57
CA ILE A 577 -8.25 -13.63 -22.56
C ILE A 577 -8.78 -12.67 -23.63
N ALA A 578 -9.96 -12.98 -24.14
CA ALA A 578 -10.77 -12.08 -24.94
C ALA A 578 -12.02 -11.67 -24.16
N ILE A 579 -12.29 -10.37 -24.13
CA ILE A 579 -13.59 -9.84 -23.73
C ILE A 579 -14.34 -9.44 -24.99
N LEU A 580 -15.47 -10.09 -25.25
CA LEU A 580 -16.32 -9.80 -26.40
C LEU A 580 -17.55 -9.02 -25.95
N ASN A 581 -17.91 -8.00 -26.72
CA ASN A 581 -19.06 -7.11 -26.48
C ASN A 581 -19.02 -6.45 -25.08
N GLY A 582 -17.81 -6.12 -24.62
CA GLY A 582 -17.60 -5.38 -23.38
C GLY A 582 -18.02 -3.92 -23.53
N GLU A 583 -18.35 -3.26 -22.43
CA GLU A 583 -18.70 -1.84 -22.38
C GLU A 583 -17.47 -1.00 -22.05
N ILE A 584 -17.25 0.06 -22.81
CA ILE A 584 -16.13 0.98 -22.56
C ILE A 584 -16.39 1.73 -21.24
N GLY A 585 -15.33 1.93 -20.46
CA GLY A 585 -15.35 2.73 -19.26
C GLY A 585 -13.96 3.23 -18.89
N GLU A 586 -13.90 3.95 -17.78
CA GLU A 586 -12.66 4.45 -17.22
C GLU A 586 -12.75 4.36 -15.69
N PHE A 587 -11.63 4.05 -15.04
CA PHE A 587 -11.52 4.06 -13.59
C PHE A 587 -10.19 4.68 -13.19
N ASN A 588 -10.25 5.85 -12.54
CA ASN A 588 -9.07 6.62 -12.14
C ASN A 588 -8.06 6.78 -13.29
N GLY A 589 -8.53 7.17 -14.47
CA GLY A 589 -7.70 7.40 -15.67
C GLY A 589 -7.32 6.16 -16.47
N GLN A 590 -7.49 4.94 -15.92
CA GLN A 590 -7.22 3.71 -16.67
C GLN A 590 -8.43 3.31 -17.53
N PRO A 591 -8.24 2.98 -18.82
CA PRO A 591 -9.27 2.37 -19.65
C PRO A 591 -9.83 1.09 -19.02
N GLN A 592 -11.15 0.91 -19.12
CA GLN A 592 -11.82 -0.28 -18.64
C GLN A 592 -12.74 -0.92 -19.69
N VAL A 593 -12.71 -2.25 -19.72
CA VAL A 593 -13.69 -3.08 -20.42
C VAL A 593 -14.61 -3.72 -19.39
N ARG A 594 -15.85 -3.21 -19.30
CA ARG A 594 -16.86 -3.66 -18.35
C ARG A 594 -17.68 -4.80 -18.96
N ILE A 595 -17.77 -5.92 -18.25
CA ILE A 595 -18.61 -7.04 -18.67
C ILE A 595 -20.03 -6.76 -18.17
N GLY A 596 -20.90 -6.39 -19.11
CA GLY A 596 -22.32 -6.13 -18.88
C GLY A 596 -23.22 -7.15 -19.59
N PRO A 597 -24.52 -6.85 -19.76
CA PRO A 597 -25.45 -7.69 -20.51
C PRO A 597 -24.92 -8.04 -21.91
N GLY A 598 -24.82 -9.34 -22.20
CA GLY A 598 -24.36 -9.85 -23.49
C GLY A 598 -22.83 -9.83 -23.69
N GLY A 599 -22.06 -9.33 -22.72
CA GLY A 599 -20.60 -9.44 -22.71
C GLY A 599 -20.17 -10.88 -22.44
N ARG A 600 -19.02 -11.28 -22.99
CA ARG A 600 -18.46 -12.63 -22.82
C ARG A 600 -16.98 -12.55 -22.47
N LEU A 601 -16.53 -13.47 -21.63
CA LEU A 601 -15.12 -13.74 -21.37
C LEU A 601 -14.77 -15.07 -22.04
N VAL A 602 -13.65 -15.10 -22.76
CA VAL A 602 -13.10 -16.30 -23.40
C VAL A 602 -11.63 -16.42 -23.03
N ILE A 603 -11.23 -17.55 -22.46
CA ILE A 603 -9.81 -17.88 -22.27
C ILE A 603 -9.29 -18.40 -23.61
N LEU A 604 -8.23 -17.79 -24.14
CA LEU A 604 -7.64 -18.09 -25.43
C LEU A 604 -6.46 -19.05 -25.30
N ARG A 605 -5.54 -18.73 -24.39
CA ARG A 605 -4.37 -19.53 -24.01
C ARG A 605 -4.22 -19.48 -22.50
N ASP A 606 -3.89 -20.62 -21.91
CA ASP A 606 -3.57 -20.72 -20.49
C ASP A 606 -2.16 -20.15 -20.22
N SER A 607 -1.92 -19.66 -19.01
CA SER A 607 -0.60 -19.17 -18.55
C SER A 607 0.53 -20.19 -18.78
N SER A 608 0.26 -21.49 -18.76
CA SER A 608 1.22 -22.56 -19.04
C SER A 608 1.57 -22.73 -20.53
N GLU A 609 0.78 -22.12 -21.43
CA GLU A 609 0.94 -22.19 -22.88
C GLU A 609 1.62 -20.95 -23.48
N VAL A 610 1.93 -19.95 -22.65
CA VAL A 610 2.58 -18.70 -23.04
C VAL A 610 3.95 -18.54 -22.36
N PRO A 611 4.90 -17.80 -22.95
CA PRO A 611 6.17 -17.52 -22.30
C PRO A 611 5.97 -16.85 -20.93
N GLU A 612 6.77 -17.27 -19.95
CA GLU A 612 6.81 -16.64 -18.63
C GLU A 612 7.18 -15.15 -18.73
N PHE A 613 6.75 -14.37 -17.72
CA PHE A 613 6.89 -12.92 -17.64
C PHE A 613 8.33 -12.38 -17.55
#